data_AF-A0A958BIF8-F1
#
_entry.id   AF-A0A958BIF8-F1
#
_cell.length_a   1.000
_cell.length_b   1.000
_cell.length_c   1.000
_cell.angle_alpha   90.00
_cell.angle_beta   90.00
_cell.angle_gamma   90.00
#
_symmetry.space_group_name_H-M   'P 1'
#
loop_
_entity.id
_entity.type
_entity.pdbx_description
1 polymer ?
#
loop_
_entity_poly.entity_id
_entity_poly.type
_entity_poly.pdbx_seq_one_letter_code
_entity_poly.pdbx_strand_id
1 'polypeptide(L)'
;MKRLPSSVQNPEQLSFLEPPEFAPQWPTRGTLADKALGMFMDGQVFDHPDFEGRTQSWRLGAVVFTLRTLGWPIETIEIPSPTDDCPDRTIALYRLDGKFTAQALAMAGRGDARNG
;
A
#
# COMPACT_ATOMS: atom_id res chain seq x y z
N MET A 1 -53.10 -4.60 16.31
CA MET A 1 -51.92 -4.86 15.45
C MET A 1 -50.69 -4.22 16.09
N LYS A 2 -49.77 -5.00 16.65
CA LYS A 2 -48.48 -4.52 17.21
C LYS A 2 -47.45 -4.46 16.07
N ARG A 3 -46.90 -3.29 15.76
CA ARG A 3 -45.73 -3.16 14.86
C ARG A 3 -44.48 -3.51 15.65
N LEU A 4 -43.64 -4.39 15.12
CA LEU A 4 -42.28 -4.63 15.63
C LEU A 4 -41.42 -3.42 15.27
N PRO A 5 -40.55 -2.92 16.17
CA PRO A 5 -39.62 -1.87 15.82
C PRO A 5 -38.59 -2.41 14.81
N SER A 6 -38.42 -1.69 13.72
CA SER A 6 -37.33 -1.86 12.76
C SER A 6 -36.01 -1.79 13.51
N SER A 7 -35.18 -2.83 13.39
CA SER A 7 -33.83 -2.82 13.93
C SER A 7 -33.07 -1.64 13.32
N VAL A 8 -32.76 -0.64 14.16
CA VAL A 8 -31.87 0.46 13.83
C VAL A 8 -30.47 -0.14 13.73
N GLN A 9 -29.94 -0.25 12.50
CA GLN A 9 -28.52 -0.51 12.31
C GLN A 9 -27.78 0.76 12.71
N ASN A 10 -27.15 0.75 13.89
CA ASN A 10 -26.39 1.89 14.39
C ASN A 10 -24.94 1.79 13.84
N PRO A 11 -24.52 2.64 12.89
CA PRO A 11 -23.17 2.59 12.30
C PRO A 11 -22.06 2.93 13.29
N GLU A 12 -22.40 3.52 14.44
CA GLU A 12 -21.46 3.93 15.50
C GLU A 12 -20.87 2.76 16.30
N GLN A 13 -21.36 1.53 16.14
CA GLN A 13 -20.82 0.34 16.83
C GLN A 13 -19.45 -0.13 16.32
N LEU A 14 -18.89 0.52 15.29
CA LEU A 14 -17.61 0.13 14.69
C LEU A 14 -16.42 0.99 15.17
N SER A 15 -16.66 2.09 15.89
CA SER A 15 -15.60 2.98 16.40
C SER A 15 -14.78 2.39 17.54
N PHE A 16 -15.21 1.23 18.09
CA PHE A 16 -14.53 0.48 19.16
C PHE A 16 -13.54 -0.57 18.64
N LEU A 17 -13.49 -0.83 17.33
CA LEU A 17 -12.54 -1.78 16.78
C LEU A 17 -11.18 -1.09 16.68
N GLU A 18 -10.15 -1.68 17.29
CA GLU A 18 -8.78 -1.24 17.10
C GLU A 18 -8.45 -1.22 15.60
N PRO A 19 -7.72 -0.21 15.11
CA PRO A 19 -7.29 -0.20 13.73
C PRO A 19 -6.55 -1.53 13.44
N PRO A 20 -6.80 -2.17 12.30
CA PRO A 20 -6.20 -3.45 11.99
C PRO A 20 -4.68 -3.36 12.13
N GLU A 21 -4.12 -4.28 12.91
CA GLU A 21 -2.68 -4.33 13.15
C GLU A 21 -1.94 -4.47 11.81
N PHE A 22 -0.76 -3.84 11.72
CA PHE A 22 0.10 -3.97 10.54
C PHE A 22 0.63 -5.41 10.44
N ALA A 23 -0.06 -6.23 9.65
CA ALA A 23 0.25 -7.64 9.41
C ALA A 23 0.27 -7.94 7.90
N PRO A 24 1.19 -7.34 7.13
CA PRO A 24 1.25 -7.53 5.68
C PRO A 24 1.79 -8.93 5.33
N GLN A 25 1.40 -9.41 4.15
CA GLN A 25 1.99 -10.59 3.52
C GLN A 25 3.07 -10.19 2.54
N TRP A 26 4.19 -10.90 2.55
CA TRP A 26 5.23 -10.72 1.55
C TRP A 26 4.74 -11.20 0.17
N PRO A 27 4.93 -10.42 -0.90
CA PRO A 27 4.62 -10.86 -2.25
C PRO A 27 5.51 -12.06 -2.65
N THR A 28 5.08 -12.81 -3.67
CA THR A 28 5.88 -13.90 -4.22
C THR A 28 7.20 -13.36 -4.78
N ARG A 29 8.33 -13.95 -4.36
CA ARG A 29 9.67 -13.54 -4.79
C ARG A 29 9.80 -13.50 -6.32
N GLY A 30 10.51 -12.50 -6.82
CA GLY A 30 10.79 -12.29 -8.24
C GLY A 30 9.64 -11.68 -9.04
N THR A 31 8.44 -11.56 -8.48
CA THR A 31 7.32 -10.86 -9.12
C THR A 31 7.54 -9.35 -9.17
N LEU A 32 6.76 -8.64 -10.00
CA LEU A 32 6.79 -7.17 -10.02
C LEU A 32 6.40 -6.56 -8.66
N ALA A 33 5.51 -7.20 -7.90
CA ALA A 33 5.15 -6.78 -6.55
C ALA A 33 6.32 -6.90 -5.56
N ASP A 34 7.09 -7.98 -5.63
CA ASP A 34 8.32 -8.15 -4.84
C ASP A 34 9.36 -7.08 -5.16
N LYS A 35 9.62 -6.82 -6.45
CA LYS A 35 10.54 -5.76 -6.87
C LYS A 35 10.07 -4.37 -6.44
N ALA A 36 8.78 -4.06 -6.65
CA ALA A 36 8.20 -2.79 -6.25
C ALA A 36 8.27 -2.57 -4.74
N LEU A 37 7.95 -3.61 -3.96
CA LEU A 37 8.04 -3.55 -2.51
C LEU A 37 9.48 -3.28 -2.06
N GLY A 38 10.48 -3.94 -2.66
CA GLY A 38 11.89 -3.64 -2.39
C GLY A 38 12.23 -2.17 -2.62
N MET A 39 11.83 -1.60 -3.77
CA MET A 39 12.03 -0.18 -4.07
C MET A 39 11.34 0.73 -3.05
N PHE A 40 10.11 0.43 -2.64
CA PHE A 40 9.40 1.20 -1.62
C PHE A 40 10.06 1.09 -0.23
N MET A 41 10.53 -0.10 0.14
CA MET A 41 11.21 -0.34 1.41
C MET A 41 12.55 0.40 1.50
N ASP A 42 13.24 0.59 0.37
CA ASP A 42 14.42 1.45 0.25
C ASP A 42 14.09 2.95 0.39
N GLY A 43 12.82 3.30 0.60
CA GLY A 43 12.35 4.68 0.77
C GLY A 43 12.15 5.43 -0.54
N GLN A 44 12.15 4.72 -1.68
CA GLN A 44 11.98 5.36 -2.97
C GLN A 44 10.53 5.81 -3.19
N VAL A 45 10.38 6.94 -3.88
CA VAL A 45 9.12 7.50 -4.33
C VAL A 45 9.19 7.57 -5.85
N PHE A 46 8.22 6.99 -6.54
CA PHE A 46 8.27 6.88 -8.01
C PHE A 46 6.87 6.86 -8.63
N ASP A 47 6.80 7.22 -9.91
CA ASP A 47 5.59 7.21 -10.74
C ASP A 47 5.61 6.08 -11.79
N HIS A 48 4.64 6.10 -12.71
CA HIS A 48 4.52 5.09 -13.78
C HIS A 48 5.74 5.07 -14.72
N PRO A 49 6.17 6.21 -15.32
CA PRO A 49 7.40 6.28 -16.11
C PRO A 49 8.64 5.73 -15.40
N ASP A 50 8.88 6.11 -14.14
CA ASP A 50 10.01 5.62 -13.36
C ASP A 50 9.98 4.09 -13.19
N PHE A 51 8.79 3.56 -12.88
CA PHE A 51 8.61 2.12 -12.71
C PHE A 51 8.80 1.36 -14.02
N GLU A 52 8.28 1.89 -15.13
CA GLU A 52 8.44 1.30 -16.46
C GLU A 52 9.92 1.26 -16.87
N GLY A 53 10.66 2.35 -16.66
CA GLY A 53 12.10 2.40 -16.96
C GLY A 53 12.90 1.31 -16.22
N ARG A 54 12.54 1.02 -14.97
CA ARG A 54 13.27 0.07 -14.10
C ARG A 54 12.84 -1.38 -14.27
N THR A 55 11.58 -1.61 -14.63
CA THR A 55 10.99 -2.96 -14.63
C THR A 55 10.55 -3.43 -16.02
N GLN A 56 10.59 -2.55 -17.02
CA GLN A 56 10.09 -2.78 -18.38
C GLN A 56 8.60 -3.16 -18.38
N SER A 57 7.84 -2.60 -17.44
CA SER A 57 6.41 -2.87 -17.27
C SER A 57 5.65 -1.59 -16.92
N TRP A 58 4.57 -1.36 -17.65
CA TRP A 58 3.64 -0.24 -17.43
C TRP A 58 2.62 -0.51 -16.31
N ARG A 59 2.70 -1.66 -15.63
CA ARG A 59 1.66 -2.16 -14.71
C ARG A 59 1.76 -1.64 -13.26
N LEU A 60 2.34 -0.46 -13.02
CA LEU A 60 2.52 0.05 -11.66
C LEU A 60 1.21 0.08 -10.86
N GLY A 61 0.12 0.62 -11.43
CA GLY A 61 -1.18 0.68 -10.75
C GLY A 61 -1.70 -0.70 -10.29
N ALA A 62 -1.52 -1.74 -11.12
CA ALA A 62 -1.91 -3.11 -10.76
C ALA A 62 -1.02 -3.69 -9.65
N VAL A 63 0.28 -3.40 -9.70
CA VAL A 63 1.24 -3.83 -8.67
C VAL A 63 0.94 -3.18 -7.33
N VAL A 64 0.67 -1.87 -7.31
CA VAL A 64 0.28 -1.14 -6.09
C VAL A 64 -1.04 -1.69 -5.53
N PHE A 65 -2.01 -1.98 -6.39
CA PHE A 65 -3.24 -2.64 -5.98
C PHE A 65 -2.94 -3.99 -5.29
N THR A 66 -2.13 -4.86 -5.91
CA THR A 66 -1.72 -6.13 -5.30
C THR A 66 -1.06 -5.93 -3.93
N LEU A 67 -0.11 -4.99 -3.81
CA LEU A 67 0.55 -4.72 -2.53
C LEU A 67 -0.44 -4.28 -1.44
N ARG A 68 -1.41 -3.43 -1.80
CA ARG A 68 -2.48 -3.03 -0.87
C ARG A 68 -3.36 -4.21 -0.46
N THR A 69 -3.69 -5.11 -1.39
CA THR A 69 -4.44 -6.34 -1.06
C THR A 69 -3.67 -7.28 -0.14
N LEU A 70 -2.33 -7.23 -0.18
CA LEU A 70 -1.45 -7.95 0.73
C LEU A 70 -1.24 -7.24 2.07
N GLY A 71 -1.91 -6.11 2.31
CA GLY A 71 -1.81 -5.36 3.57
C GLY A 71 -0.68 -4.33 3.62
N TRP A 72 0.02 -4.06 2.51
CA TRP A 72 1.02 -3.00 2.48
C TRP A 72 0.36 -1.62 2.31
N PRO A 73 0.62 -0.66 3.21
CA PRO A 73 0.00 0.67 3.20
C PRO A 73 0.73 1.60 2.23
N ILE A 74 0.74 1.26 0.93
CA ILE A 74 1.31 2.11 -0.12
C ILE A 74 0.42 3.34 -0.30
N GLU A 75 0.99 4.52 -0.12
CA GLU A 75 0.32 5.80 -0.27
C GLU A 75 0.39 6.28 -1.72
N THR A 76 -0.60 7.07 -2.14
CA THR A 76 -0.60 7.80 -3.41
C THR A 76 -0.59 9.29 -3.10
N ILE A 77 0.34 10.02 -3.70
CA ILE A 77 0.46 11.46 -3.58
C ILE A 77 0.24 12.06 -4.96
N GLU A 78 -0.74 12.94 -5.07
CA GLU A 78 -0.96 13.71 -6.29
C GLU A 78 -0.08 14.95 -6.28
N ILE A 79 0.73 15.13 -7.32
CA ILE A 79 1.60 16.28 -7.48
C ILE A 79 1.37 16.98 -8.82
N PRO A 80 1.41 18.32 -8.88
CA PRO A 80 1.49 19.04 -10.14
C PRO A 80 2.73 18.62 -10.92
N SER A 81 2.56 18.30 -12.20
CA SER A 81 3.62 17.96 -13.14
C SER A 81 3.28 18.57 -14.51
N PRO A 82 3.34 19.91 -14.60
CA PRO A 82 2.94 20.66 -15.79
C PRO A 82 3.82 20.31 -17.00
N THR A 83 3.22 20.42 -18.18
CA THR A 83 3.89 20.28 -19.48
C THR A 83 3.41 21.41 -20.40
N ASP A 84 4.15 21.71 -21.48
CA ASP A 84 3.76 22.77 -22.42
C ASP A 84 2.35 22.54 -23.00
N ASP A 85 2.02 21.29 -23.32
CA ASP A 85 0.70 20.91 -23.85
C ASP A 85 -0.39 20.79 -22.77
N CYS A 86 -0.01 20.63 -21.50
CA CYS A 86 -0.92 20.41 -20.39
C CYS A 86 -0.37 21.05 -19.10
N PRO A 87 -0.61 22.36 -18.89
CA PRO A 87 -0.07 23.11 -17.75
C PRO A 87 -0.73 22.73 -16.43
N ASP A 88 -1.96 22.23 -16.45
CA ASP A 88 -2.68 21.80 -15.24
C ASP A 88 -2.52 20.30 -14.93
N ARG A 89 -1.54 19.64 -15.58
CA ARG A 89 -1.32 18.19 -15.42
C ARG A 89 -0.89 17.86 -13.99
N THR A 90 -1.56 16.86 -13.42
CA THR A 90 -1.25 16.25 -12.12
C THR A 90 -0.92 14.77 -12.32
N ILE A 91 0.06 14.27 -11.58
CA ILE A 91 0.45 12.85 -11.61
C ILE A 91 0.40 12.23 -10.23
N ALA A 92 0.31 10.91 -10.20
CA ALA A 92 0.39 10.11 -8.98
C ALA A 92 1.82 9.61 -8.76
N LEU A 93 2.40 9.99 -7.60
CA LEU A 93 3.57 9.34 -7.02
C LEU A 93 3.12 8.31 -5.98
N TYR A 94 3.89 7.23 -5.86
CA TYR A 94 3.64 6.18 -4.87
C TYR A 94 4.80 6.10 -3.88
N ARG A 95 4.48 5.81 -2.62
CA ARG A 95 5.50 5.62 -1.57
C ARG A 95 5.04 4.68 -0.46
N LEU A 96 5.99 4.20 0.34
CA LEU A 96 5.74 3.56 1.63
C LEU A 96 6.38 4.41 2.73
N ASP A 97 5.63 4.70 3.79
CA ASP A 97 6.20 5.39 4.96
C ASP A 97 7.25 4.47 5.64
N GLY A 98 8.43 5.03 5.93
CA GLY A 98 9.55 4.29 6.50
C GLY A 98 9.24 3.57 7.81
N LYS A 99 8.22 4.00 8.57
CA LYS A 99 7.77 3.30 9.78
C LYS A 99 7.32 1.86 9.49
N PHE A 100 6.69 1.62 8.33
CA PHE A 100 6.21 0.30 7.96
C PHE A 100 7.34 -0.62 7.48
N THR A 101 8.35 -0.05 6.83
CA THR A 101 9.61 -0.75 6.56
C THR A 101 10.27 -1.22 7.87
N ALA A 102 10.42 -0.31 8.83
CA ALA A 102 11.01 -0.64 10.14
C ALA A 102 10.21 -1.71 10.88
N GLN A 103 8.88 -1.61 10.90
CA GLN A 103 8.00 -2.63 11.48
C GLN A 103 8.14 -3.99 10.78
N ALA A 104 8.16 -4.02 9.44
CA ALA A 104 8.29 -5.26 8.68
C ALA A 104 9.61 -5.97 8.93
N LEU A 105 10.71 -5.22 9.00
CA LEU A 105 12.03 -5.77 9.31
C LEU A 105 12.12 -6.30 10.75
N ALA A 106 11.51 -5.58 11.71
CA ALA A 106 11.45 -6.05 13.10
C ALA A 106 10.62 -7.34 13.25
N MET A 107 9.53 -7.49 12.48
CA MET A 107 8.72 -8.71 12.44
C MET A 107 9.48 -9.88 11.80
N ALA A 108 10.20 -9.64 10.71
CA ALA A 108 11.02 -10.66 10.05
C ALA A 108 12.14 -11.17 10.98
N GLY A 109 12.81 -10.28 11.71
CA GLY A 109 13.85 -10.65 12.69
C GLY A 109 13.33 -11.43 13.90
N ARG A 110 12.04 -11.31 14.25
CA ARG A 110 11.41 -12.11 15.34
C ARG A 110 11.03 -13.53 14.92
N GLY A 111 10.92 -13.82 13.62
CA GLY A 111 10.60 -15.16 13.10
C GLY A 111 11.80 -16.11 13.07
N ASP A 112 13.02 -15.58 13.14
CA ASP A 112 14.30 -16.29 13.07
C ASP A 112 14.67 -16.99 14.41
N ALA A 113 14.26 -16.42 15.56
CA ALA A 113 14.67 -16.88 16.89
C ALA A 113 13.92 -18.12 17.44
N ARG A 114 13.25 -18.92 16.60
CA ARG A 114 12.51 -20.13 17.02
C ARG A 114 13.03 -21.46 16.45
N ASN A 115 14.16 -21.47 15.76
CA ASN A 115 14.84 -22.68 15.30
C ASN A 115 16.36 -22.61 15.59
N GLY A 116 16.71 -22.54 16.88
CA GLY A 116 18.06 -22.74 17.39
C GLY A 116 18.04 -23.69 18.55
#